data_AF-A0A8X6MC83-F1
#
_entry.id   AF-A0A8X6MC83-F1
#
_cell.length_a   1.000
_cell.length_b   1.000
_cell.length_c   1.000
_cell.angle_alpha   90.00
_cell.angle_beta   90.00
_cell.angle_gamma   90.00
#
_symmetry.space_group_name_H-M   'P 1'
#
loop_
_entity.id
_entity.type
_entity.pdbx_description
1 polymer ?
#
loop_
_entity_poly.entity_id
_entity_poly.type
_entity_poly.pdbx_seq_one_letter_code
_entity_poly.pdbx_strand_id
1 'polypeptide(L)'
;MPTKRKGANLSRDTNKSRSIRNRRAQRTEEQVQEEDTGARVRMAQLRQEQLDDTRAERNEVMRIEQRQSHRFTVNRRRANDQQRQQAHRAFVATSFLRLAFQYESDIEYYAHSKVVIGAMDKECPYCHALKFKNEPAGMCCVSGKVQLPEIETPPETLNGLLIGTDPDFNVFLKSIRTFNSCFQMTSFGATEIVQNTNANGQQYNSTIKIRGQVYHKIGSLLPMPNEPHEFLQIYFMGGEDSGSALANRVDARCGYNNLDSFFARRIVSELDALLNEHNELLKISD
;
A
#
# COMPACT_ATOMS: atom_id res chain seq x y z
N MET A 1 24.58 15.34 56.33
CA MET A 1 23.90 16.09 55.24
C MET A 1 24.94 16.38 54.15
N PRO A 2 24.92 15.72 52.99
CA PRO A 2 25.88 15.98 51.91
C PRO A 2 25.52 17.28 51.17
N THR A 3 26.53 18.10 50.89
CA THR A 3 26.41 19.36 50.17
C THR A 3 26.04 19.13 48.69
N LYS A 4 24.97 19.80 48.22
CA LYS A 4 24.54 19.76 46.81
C LYS A 4 25.63 20.34 45.90
N ARG A 5 26.14 19.53 44.96
CA ARG A 5 26.97 20.01 43.83
C ARG A 5 26.13 20.97 42.96
N LYS A 6 26.66 22.15 42.66
CA LYS A 6 26.09 23.09 41.67
C LYS A 6 26.03 22.37 40.31
N GLY A 7 24.81 22.12 39.80
CA GLY A 7 24.60 21.53 38.49
C GLY A 7 25.07 22.45 37.37
N ALA A 8 25.67 21.88 36.33
CA ALA A 8 26.02 22.61 35.11
C ALA A 8 24.74 23.11 34.41
N ASN A 9 24.74 24.38 33.96
CA ASN A 9 23.61 25.03 33.31
C ASN A 9 23.36 24.49 31.88
N LEU A 10 22.68 23.35 31.77
CA LEU A 10 22.27 22.72 30.50
C LEU A 10 21.38 23.60 29.60
N SER A 11 20.65 24.56 30.19
CA SER A 11 19.71 25.45 29.46
C SER A 11 20.39 26.50 28.56
N ARG A 12 21.64 26.88 28.88
CA ARG A 12 22.39 27.86 28.08
C ARG A 12 22.91 27.27 26.77
N ASP A 13 23.22 25.98 26.75
CA ASP A 13 23.68 25.27 25.55
C ASP A 13 22.56 24.99 24.55
N THR A 14 21.32 24.82 25.02
CA THR A 14 20.17 24.57 24.13
C THR A 14 19.78 25.80 23.31
N ASN A 15 19.89 27.01 23.89
CA ASN A 15 19.59 28.26 23.18
C ASN A 15 20.67 28.62 22.15
N LYS A 16 21.95 28.42 22.51
CA LYS A 16 23.08 28.62 21.60
C LYS A 16 23.01 27.65 20.42
N SER A 17 22.71 26.38 20.68
CA SER A 17 22.54 25.34 19.66
C SER A 17 21.40 25.65 18.69
N ARG A 18 20.25 26.12 19.21
CA ARG A 18 19.11 26.57 18.38
C ARG A 18 19.46 27.78 17.51
N SER A 19 20.15 28.79 18.06
CA SER A 19 20.60 29.96 17.32
C SER A 19 21.56 29.57 16.18
N ILE A 20 22.53 28.69 16.44
CA ILE A 20 23.46 28.18 15.42
C ILE A 20 22.72 27.41 14.33
N ARG A 21 21.73 26.58 14.68
CA ARG A 21 20.92 25.83 13.72
C ARG A 21 20.14 26.77 12.79
N ASN A 22 19.49 27.79 13.34
CA ASN A 22 18.74 28.78 12.55
C ASN A 22 19.68 29.57 11.63
N ARG A 23 20.85 29.97 12.12
CA ARG A 23 21.86 30.66 11.31
C ARG A 23 22.41 29.79 10.19
N ARG A 24 22.56 28.47 10.41
CA ARG A 24 22.97 27.52 9.37
C ARG A 24 21.92 27.32 8.29
N ALA A 25 20.63 27.36 8.66
CA ALA A 25 19.52 27.19 7.72
C ALA A 25 19.30 28.40 6.78
N GLN A 26 19.87 29.56 7.12
CA GLN A 26 19.74 30.81 6.34
C GLN A 26 20.96 31.10 5.45
N ARG A 27 21.92 30.18 5.33
CA ARG A 27 23.15 30.38 4.55
C ARG A 27 22.93 30.10 3.07
N THR A 28 23.56 30.89 2.22
CA THR A 28 23.67 30.62 0.79
C THR A 28 24.73 29.55 0.50
N GLU A 29 24.65 28.88 -0.65
CA GLU A 29 25.60 27.82 -1.03
C GLU A 29 27.05 28.32 -1.07
N GLU A 30 27.29 29.54 -1.53
CA GLU A 30 28.61 30.18 -1.55
C GLU A 30 29.17 30.38 -0.14
N GLN A 31 28.35 30.86 0.81
CA GLN A 31 28.76 31.02 2.21
C GLN A 31 29.08 29.69 2.88
N VAL A 32 28.34 28.62 2.51
CA VAL A 32 28.64 27.27 2.99
C VAL A 32 29.99 26.83 2.45
N GLN A 33 30.25 27.03 1.15
CA GLN A 33 31.48 26.60 0.50
C GLN A 33 32.72 27.37 1.00
N GLU A 34 32.60 28.66 1.26
CA GLU A 34 33.67 29.49 1.85
C GLU A 34 33.98 29.09 3.31
N GLU A 35 32.95 28.81 4.12
CA GLU A 35 33.17 28.30 5.48
C GLU A 35 33.79 26.90 5.48
N ASP A 36 33.38 26.02 4.56
CA ASP A 36 33.91 24.66 4.43
C ASP A 36 35.38 24.69 4.00
N THR A 37 35.72 25.53 3.02
CA THR A 37 37.11 25.73 2.58
C THR A 37 37.96 26.33 3.70
N GLY A 38 37.47 27.37 4.39
CA GLY A 38 38.14 27.93 5.56
C GLY A 38 38.32 26.92 6.70
N ALA A 39 37.33 26.06 6.96
CA ALA A 39 37.42 25.00 7.94
C ALA A 39 38.44 23.93 7.52
N ARG A 40 38.49 23.55 6.23
CA ARG A 40 39.48 22.61 5.69
C ARG A 40 40.89 23.16 5.83
N VAL A 41 41.12 24.44 5.51
CA VAL A 41 42.42 25.10 5.65
C VAL A 41 42.86 25.16 7.12
N ARG A 42 41.99 25.59 8.04
CA ARG A 42 42.28 25.59 9.49
C ARG A 42 42.59 24.19 10.00
N MET A 43 41.82 23.19 9.59
CA MET A 43 42.07 21.79 9.96
C MET A 43 43.32 21.20 9.31
N ALA A 44 43.78 21.73 8.17
CA ALA A 44 45.04 21.34 7.55
C ALA A 44 46.23 21.94 8.30
N GLN A 45 46.16 23.23 8.67
CA GLN A 45 47.16 23.91 9.49
C GLN A 45 47.32 23.23 10.86
N LEU A 46 46.21 22.96 11.56
CA LEU A 46 46.21 22.21 12.83
C LEU A 46 46.76 20.77 12.70
N ARG A 47 46.64 20.16 11.52
CA ARG A 47 47.21 18.84 11.23
C ARG A 47 48.71 18.92 10.94
N GLN A 48 49.21 20.06 10.48
CA GLN A 48 50.61 20.29 10.15
C GLN A 48 51.43 20.72 11.38
N GLU A 49 50.78 21.34 12.36
CA GLU A 49 51.36 21.71 13.66
C GLU A 49 51.39 20.57 14.69
N GLN A 50 50.74 19.43 14.41
CA GLN A 50 50.71 18.28 15.30
C GLN A 50 51.96 17.41 15.16
N LEU A 51 52.60 17.08 16.28
CA LEU A 51 53.70 16.11 16.35
C LEU A 51 53.24 14.74 15.83
N ASP A 52 54.09 14.07 15.04
CA ASP A 52 53.76 12.80 14.37
C ASP A 52 53.27 11.70 15.32
N ASP A 53 53.80 11.64 16.55
CA ASP A 53 53.37 10.68 17.58
C ASP A 53 51.90 10.87 18.00
N THR A 54 51.44 12.11 18.17
CA THR A 54 50.04 12.41 18.55
C THR A 54 49.06 12.08 17.43
N ARG A 55 49.52 12.17 16.17
CA ARG A 55 48.76 11.78 14.99
C ARG A 55 48.66 10.26 14.86
N ALA A 56 49.75 9.54 15.12
CA ALA A 56 49.78 8.08 15.14
C ALA A 56 48.83 7.52 16.21
N GLU A 57 48.87 8.07 17.43
CA GLU A 57 48.01 7.66 18.54
C GLU A 57 46.52 7.86 18.23
N ARG A 58 46.13 9.02 17.69
CA ARG A 58 44.73 9.27 17.27
C ARG A 58 44.25 8.33 16.17
N ASN A 59 45.11 8.05 15.20
CA ASN A 59 44.78 7.11 14.12
C ASN A 59 44.60 5.69 14.66
N GLU A 60 45.41 5.29 15.65
CA GLU A 60 45.29 3.99 16.29
C GLU A 60 44.01 3.87 17.12
N VAL A 61 43.66 4.91 17.89
CA VAL A 61 42.37 4.98 18.61
C VAL A 61 41.20 4.84 17.65
N MET A 62 41.18 5.60 16.53
CA MET A 62 40.14 5.46 15.51
C MET A 62 40.07 4.05 14.91
N ARG A 63 41.22 3.42 14.65
CA ARG A 63 41.25 2.04 14.14
C ARG A 63 40.67 1.04 15.14
N ILE A 64 40.98 1.21 16.43
CA ILE A 64 40.45 0.37 17.50
C ILE A 64 38.94 0.56 17.63
N GLU A 65 38.44 1.80 17.64
CA GLU A 65 37.01 2.10 17.70
C GLU A 65 36.24 1.55 16.50
N GLN A 66 36.78 1.70 15.28
CA GLN A 66 36.19 1.12 14.07
C GLN A 66 36.14 -0.41 14.14
N ARG A 67 37.22 -1.06 14.61
CA ARG A 67 37.24 -2.52 14.81
C ARG A 67 36.22 -2.96 15.86
N GLN A 68 36.09 -2.24 16.97
CA GLN A 68 35.09 -2.54 18.01
C GLN A 68 33.66 -2.37 17.49
N SER A 69 33.39 -1.28 16.76
CA SER A 69 32.08 -1.01 16.14
C SER A 69 31.71 -2.08 15.09
N HIS A 70 32.67 -2.46 14.24
CA HIS A 70 32.49 -3.53 13.26
C HIS A 70 32.21 -4.87 13.96
N ARG A 71 32.99 -5.21 15.01
CA ARG A 71 32.79 -6.44 15.80
C ARG A 71 31.42 -6.47 16.47
N PHE A 72 30.98 -5.35 17.05
CA PHE A 72 29.65 -5.23 17.64
C PHE A 72 28.55 -5.46 16.60
N THR A 73 28.68 -4.85 15.43
CA THR A 73 27.71 -4.98 14.33
C THR A 73 27.63 -6.43 13.82
N VAL A 74 28.77 -7.09 13.63
CA VAL A 74 28.85 -8.49 13.19
C VAL A 74 28.27 -9.42 14.25
N ASN A 75 28.61 -9.23 15.53
CA ASN A 75 28.06 -10.04 16.62
C ASN A 75 26.54 -9.90 16.73
N ARG A 76 26.01 -8.68 16.57
CA ARG A 76 24.56 -8.44 16.57
C ARG A 76 23.87 -9.16 15.41
N ARG A 77 24.46 -9.14 14.21
CA ARG A 77 23.94 -9.89 13.04
C ARG A 77 23.94 -11.39 13.32
N ARG A 78 25.05 -11.94 13.82
CA ARG A 78 25.17 -13.36 14.18
C ARG A 78 24.17 -13.80 15.23
N ALA A 79 23.93 -12.99 16.26
CA ALA A 79 22.94 -13.29 17.30
C ALA A 79 21.52 -13.34 16.72
N ASN A 80 21.17 -12.37 15.87
CA ASN A 80 19.88 -12.37 15.19
C ASN A 80 19.72 -13.59 14.26
N ASP A 81 20.77 -13.96 13.52
CA ASP A 81 20.76 -15.13 12.65
C ASP A 81 20.62 -16.44 13.45
N GLN A 82 21.30 -16.55 14.59
CA GLN A 82 21.14 -17.69 15.50
C GLN A 82 19.72 -17.80 16.05
N GLN A 83 19.12 -16.67 16.46
CA GLN A 83 17.75 -16.64 16.95
C GLN A 83 16.76 -17.07 15.87
N ARG A 84 16.93 -16.60 14.63
CA ARG A 84 16.14 -17.05 13.46
C ARG A 84 16.28 -18.54 13.20
N GLN A 85 17.51 -19.06 13.22
CA GLN A 85 17.75 -20.49 13.04
C GLN A 85 17.15 -21.34 14.16
N GLN A 86 17.18 -20.85 15.40
CA GLN A 86 16.60 -21.54 16.55
C GLN A 86 15.07 -21.58 16.46
N ALA A 87 14.42 -20.47 16.09
CA ALA A 87 12.98 -20.41 15.83
C ALA A 87 12.59 -21.37 14.69
N HIS A 88 13.34 -21.38 13.58
CA HIS A 88 13.11 -22.31 12.48
C HIS A 88 13.25 -23.78 12.90
N ARG A 89 14.28 -24.13 13.69
CA ARG A 89 14.44 -25.50 14.21
C ARG A 89 13.32 -25.90 15.17
N ALA A 90 12.89 -24.99 16.04
CA ALA A 90 11.77 -25.23 16.95
C ALA A 90 10.47 -25.44 16.16
N PHE A 91 10.25 -24.69 15.08
CA PHE A 91 9.10 -24.83 14.19
C PHE A 91 9.08 -26.20 13.47
N VAL A 92 10.22 -26.66 12.95
CA VAL A 92 10.30 -27.99 12.29
C VAL A 92 10.07 -29.14 13.28
N ALA A 93 10.39 -28.93 14.56
CA ALA A 93 10.25 -29.93 15.63
C ALA A 93 8.88 -29.92 16.33
N THR A 94 8.05 -28.88 16.14
CA THR A 94 6.80 -28.71 16.90
C THR A 94 5.58 -29.37 16.26
N SER A 95 4.61 -29.70 17.11
CA SER A 95 3.25 -30.08 16.70
C SER A 95 2.55 -28.88 16.06
N PHE A 96 1.87 -29.09 14.93
CA PHE A 96 1.10 -28.05 14.23
C PHE A 96 -0.18 -27.62 14.96
N LEU A 97 -0.47 -28.23 16.12
CA LEU A 97 -1.67 -27.94 16.89
C LEU A 97 -1.63 -26.49 17.39
N ARG A 98 -2.57 -25.66 16.92
CA ARG A 98 -2.77 -24.24 17.31
C ARG A 98 -1.70 -23.23 16.87
N LEU A 99 -0.74 -23.59 16.01
CA LEU A 99 0.28 -22.64 15.52
C LEU A 99 -0.33 -21.42 14.80
N ALA A 100 -1.51 -21.55 14.19
CA ALA A 100 -2.20 -20.42 13.57
C ALA A 100 -2.51 -19.26 14.54
N PHE A 101 -2.62 -19.54 15.85
CA PHE A 101 -2.84 -18.55 16.89
C PHE A 101 -1.55 -17.94 17.46
N GLN A 102 -0.39 -18.47 17.07
CA GLN A 102 0.94 -18.01 17.48
C GLN A 102 1.75 -17.67 16.23
N TYR A 103 1.23 -16.78 15.40
CA TYR A 103 1.88 -16.37 14.16
C TYR A 103 3.13 -15.52 14.46
N GLU A 104 4.30 -16.05 14.13
CA GLU A 104 5.56 -15.32 14.07
C GLU A 104 5.92 -14.95 12.63
N SER A 105 6.07 -13.66 12.32
CA SER A 105 6.37 -13.16 10.96
C SER A 105 7.71 -13.61 10.39
N ASP A 106 8.61 -14.09 11.25
CA ASP A 106 9.99 -14.38 10.92
C ASP A 106 10.17 -15.85 10.46
N ILE A 107 9.10 -16.64 10.54
CA ILE A 107 9.06 -18.04 10.13
C ILE A 107 8.54 -18.12 8.69
N GLU A 108 9.29 -18.80 7.83
CA GLU A 108 8.87 -19.12 6.47
C GLU A 108 7.95 -20.34 6.45
N TYR A 109 6.70 -20.19 6.90
CA TYR A 109 5.74 -21.30 6.99
C TYR A 109 5.54 -22.04 5.66
N TYR A 110 5.60 -21.32 4.54
CA TYR A 110 5.42 -21.88 3.20
C TYR A 110 6.54 -22.87 2.79
N ALA A 111 7.73 -22.76 3.39
CA ALA A 111 8.85 -23.66 3.11
C ALA A 111 8.75 -25.00 3.87
N HIS A 112 7.79 -25.12 4.79
CA HIS A 112 7.68 -26.30 5.63
C HIS A 112 7.10 -27.49 4.86
N SER A 113 7.76 -28.65 4.95
CA SER A 113 7.36 -29.88 4.23
C SER A 113 5.95 -30.40 4.54
N LYS A 114 5.38 -30.03 5.69
CA LYS A 114 4.00 -30.35 6.08
C LYS A 114 2.96 -29.30 5.66
N VAL A 115 3.38 -28.10 5.22
CA VAL A 115 2.48 -27.05 4.74
C VAL A 115 2.33 -27.22 3.23
N VAL A 116 1.67 -28.31 2.86
CA VAL A 116 1.39 -28.65 1.45
C VAL A 116 -0.12 -28.61 1.25
N ILE A 117 -0.60 -27.53 0.63
CA ILE A 117 -2.01 -27.36 0.26
C ILE A 117 -2.37 -28.27 -0.94
N GLY A 118 -1.43 -28.41 -1.89
CA GLY A 118 -1.61 -29.18 -3.12
C GLY A 118 -2.31 -28.38 -4.22
N ALA A 119 -2.63 -29.04 -5.33
CA ALA A 119 -3.43 -28.47 -6.40
C ALA A 119 -4.92 -28.44 -6.01
N MET A 120 -5.66 -27.47 -6.56
CA MET A 120 -7.11 -27.39 -6.46
C MET A 120 -7.72 -28.23 -7.59
N ASP A 121 -7.63 -29.56 -7.47
CA ASP A 121 -7.95 -30.51 -8.54
C ASP A 121 -9.03 -31.54 -8.14
N LYS A 122 -9.57 -31.45 -6.92
CA LYS A 122 -10.63 -32.34 -6.45
C LYS A 122 -11.98 -31.75 -6.75
N GLU A 123 -12.62 -32.28 -7.78
CA GLU A 123 -13.96 -31.86 -8.15
C GLU A 123 -15.02 -32.34 -7.13
N CYS A 124 -15.90 -31.44 -6.71
CA CYS A 124 -17.05 -31.76 -5.88
C CYS A 124 -18.13 -32.50 -6.70
N PRO A 125 -18.67 -33.64 -6.23
CA PRO A 125 -19.68 -34.40 -6.99
C PRO A 125 -21.05 -33.71 -7.07
N TYR A 126 -21.29 -32.66 -6.29
CA TYR A 126 -22.58 -31.97 -6.23
C TYR A 126 -22.60 -30.65 -7.01
N CYS A 127 -21.54 -29.84 -6.89
CA CYS A 127 -21.48 -28.50 -7.48
C CYS A 127 -20.32 -28.30 -8.46
N HIS A 128 -19.55 -29.34 -8.75
CA HIS A 128 -18.41 -29.31 -9.67
C HIS A 128 -17.28 -28.31 -9.30
N ALA A 129 -17.36 -27.69 -8.12
CA ALA A 129 -16.31 -26.82 -7.62
C ALA A 129 -15.03 -27.62 -7.39
N LEU A 130 -13.89 -27.05 -7.82
CA LEU A 130 -12.57 -27.59 -7.57
C LEU A 130 -12.16 -27.32 -6.11
N LYS A 131 -11.61 -28.33 -5.46
CA LYS A 131 -11.24 -28.33 -4.04
C LYS A 131 -9.81 -28.76 -3.84
N PHE A 132 -9.23 -28.38 -2.72
CA PHE A 132 -7.95 -28.93 -2.29
C PHE A 132 -8.13 -30.31 -1.66
N LYS A 133 -7.08 -31.15 -1.74
CA LYS A 133 -7.10 -32.55 -1.27
C LYS A 133 -7.62 -32.75 0.17
N ASN A 134 -7.26 -31.84 1.08
CA ASN A 134 -7.60 -31.94 2.50
C ASN A 134 -8.71 -30.95 2.91
N GLU A 135 -9.42 -30.37 1.93
CA GLU A 135 -10.48 -29.41 2.19
C GLU A 135 -11.74 -30.11 2.72
N PRO A 136 -12.36 -29.62 3.81
CA PRO A 136 -13.58 -30.22 4.35
C PRO A 136 -14.70 -30.34 3.32
N ALA A 137 -15.47 -31.43 3.38
CA ALA A 137 -16.57 -31.69 2.45
C ALA A 137 -17.55 -30.51 2.32
N GLY A 138 -17.79 -29.78 3.41
CA GLY A 138 -18.74 -28.68 3.48
C GLY A 138 -18.30 -27.33 2.91
N MET A 139 -17.03 -27.14 2.50
CA MET A 139 -16.52 -25.81 2.13
C MET A 139 -17.13 -25.21 0.85
N CYS A 140 -17.60 -26.03 -0.09
CA CYS A 140 -18.14 -25.55 -1.37
C CYS A 140 -19.68 -25.42 -1.36
N CYS A 141 -20.39 -26.51 -1.06
CA CYS A 141 -21.86 -26.58 -1.14
C CYS A 141 -22.50 -27.21 0.11
N VAL A 142 -21.79 -27.16 1.24
CA VAL A 142 -22.22 -27.79 2.50
C VAL A 142 -22.57 -29.28 2.30
N SER A 143 -21.74 -29.99 1.52
CA SER A 143 -21.96 -31.39 1.14
C SER A 143 -23.26 -31.64 0.35
N GLY A 144 -23.57 -30.76 -0.61
CA GLY A 144 -24.72 -30.90 -1.51
C GLY A 144 -26.02 -30.29 -0.98
N LYS A 145 -26.00 -29.65 0.19
CA LYS A 145 -27.20 -28.98 0.76
C LYS A 145 -27.48 -27.62 0.11
N VAL A 146 -26.48 -27.00 -0.49
CA VAL A 146 -26.61 -25.73 -1.19
C VAL A 146 -26.46 -25.98 -2.69
N GLN A 147 -27.53 -25.71 -3.44
CA GLN A 147 -27.49 -25.66 -4.89
C GLN A 147 -27.36 -24.19 -5.28
N LEU A 148 -26.23 -23.83 -5.90
CA LEU A 148 -26.06 -22.49 -6.45
C LEU A 148 -26.83 -22.40 -7.77
N PRO A 149 -27.52 -21.28 -8.04
CA PRO A 149 -28.06 -21.00 -9.36
C PRO A 149 -26.93 -21.05 -10.40
N GLU A 150 -27.27 -21.50 -11.60
CA GLU A 150 -26.34 -21.40 -12.72
C GLU A 150 -26.05 -19.92 -13.00
N ILE A 151 -24.77 -19.59 -13.19
CA ILE A 151 -24.38 -18.22 -13.51
C ILE A 151 -24.78 -17.99 -14.96
N GLU A 152 -25.76 -17.13 -15.18
CA GLU A 152 -26.16 -16.73 -16.51
C GLU A 152 -24.99 -16.10 -17.25
N THR A 153 -24.87 -16.42 -18.54
CA THR A 153 -23.84 -15.81 -19.37
C THR A 153 -24.14 -14.31 -19.48
N PRO A 154 -23.18 -13.44 -19.14
CA PRO A 154 -23.43 -12.00 -19.22
C PRO A 154 -23.70 -11.59 -20.68
N PRO A 155 -24.36 -10.44 -20.89
CA PRO A 155 -24.55 -9.90 -22.24
C PRO A 155 -23.24 -9.78 -23.02
N GLU A 156 -23.30 -9.95 -24.35
CA GLU A 156 -22.14 -10.10 -25.22
C GLU A 156 -21.06 -9.02 -25.01
N THR A 157 -21.48 -7.76 -24.87
CA THR A 157 -20.58 -6.62 -24.63
C THR A 157 -19.69 -6.81 -23.41
N LEU A 158 -20.24 -7.27 -22.28
CA LEU A 158 -19.46 -7.53 -21.07
C LEU A 158 -18.75 -8.88 -21.16
N ASN A 159 -19.41 -9.90 -21.73
CA ASN A 159 -18.85 -11.23 -21.86
C ASN A 159 -17.54 -11.20 -22.64
N GLY A 160 -17.51 -10.52 -23.80
CA GLY A 160 -16.32 -10.47 -24.64
C GLY A 160 -15.13 -9.78 -23.98
N LEU A 161 -15.37 -8.76 -23.16
CA LEU A 161 -14.35 -8.10 -22.34
C LEU A 161 -13.82 -9.01 -21.22
N LEU A 162 -14.63 -9.96 -20.71
CA LEU A 162 -14.26 -10.87 -19.63
C LEU A 162 -13.51 -12.11 -20.12
N ILE A 163 -13.98 -12.75 -21.20
CA ILE A 163 -13.45 -14.02 -21.71
C ILE A 163 -12.36 -13.85 -22.79
N GLY A 164 -12.15 -12.62 -23.26
CA GLY A 164 -11.06 -12.27 -24.17
C GLY A 164 -11.37 -12.40 -25.66
N THR A 165 -12.65 -12.35 -26.04
CA THR A 165 -13.05 -12.28 -27.46
C THR A 165 -13.07 -10.85 -27.99
N ASP A 166 -13.21 -9.85 -27.12
CA ASP A 166 -13.14 -8.43 -27.52
C ASP A 166 -11.67 -7.97 -27.67
N PRO A 167 -11.32 -7.16 -28.70
CA PRO A 167 -9.96 -6.63 -28.88
C PRO A 167 -9.41 -5.86 -27.66
N ASP A 168 -10.26 -5.19 -26.91
CA ASP A 168 -9.88 -4.35 -25.78
C ASP A 168 -9.93 -5.09 -24.41
N PHE A 169 -10.18 -6.41 -24.40
CA PHE A 169 -10.26 -7.21 -23.17
C PHE A 169 -9.04 -7.03 -22.26
N ASN A 170 -7.85 -6.93 -22.84
CA ASN A 170 -6.59 -6.82 -22.09
C ASN A 170 -6.52 -5.49 -21.33
N VAL A 171 -6.98 -4.41 -21.95
CA VAL A 171 -7.07 -3.09 -21.33
C VAL A 171 -8.13 -3.10 -20.23
N PHE A 172 -9.28 -3.70 -20.51
CA PHE A 172 -10.36 -3.84 -19.54
C PHE A 172 -9.93 -4.62 -18.30
N LEU A 173 -9.41 -5.84 -18.46
CA LEU A 173 -9.01 -6.70 -17.33
C LEU A 173 -7.86 -6.13 -16.51
N LYS A 174 -6.88 -5.46 -17.15
CA LYS A 174 -5.79 -4.77 -16.43
C LYS A 174 -6.30 -3.64 -15.55
N SER A 175 -7.33 -2.93 -15.99
CA SER A 175 -7.87 -1.74 -15.32
C SER A 175 -9.30 -1.94 -14.80
N ILE A 176 -9.72 -3.19 -14.58
CA ILE A 176 -11.12 -3.54 -14.28
C ILE A 176 -11.66 -2.80 -13.05
N ARG A 177 -10.79 -2.55 -12.06
CA ARG A 177 -11.16 -1.77 -10.86
C ARG A 177 -11.53 -0.33 -11.21
N THR A 178 -10.77 0.30 -12.12
CA THR A 178 -11.03 1.67 -12.57
C THR A 178 -12.32 1.74 -13.40
N PHE A 179 -12.57 0.75 -14.26
CA PHE A 179 -13.83 0.65 -14.98
C PHE A 179 -15.01 0.44 -14.01
N ASN A 180 -14.90 -0.43 -13.02
CA ASN A 180 -15.94 -0.59 -11.99
C ASN A 180 -16.18 0.70 -11.20
N SER A 181 -15.12 1.46 -10.89
CA SER A 181 -15.23 2.77 -10.22
C SER A 181 -15.97 3.82 -11.06
N CYS A 182 -15.98 3.69 -12.39
CA CYS A 182 -16.80 4.57 -13.26
C CYS A 182 -18.30 4.38 -13.02
N PHE A 183 -18.72 3.24 -12.47
CA PHE A 183 -20.11 2.89 -12.21
C PHE A 183 -20.45 2.83 -10.71
N GLN A 184 -19.61 3.44 -9.86
CA GLN A 184 -19.89 3.51 -8.44
C GLN A 184 -20.96 4.59 -8.14
N MET A 185 -21.98 4.24 -7.35
CA MET A 185 -23.04 5.17 -6.95
C MET A 185 -22.72 5.91 -5.64
N THR A 186 -21.80 5.39 -4.84
CA THR A 186 -21.47 5.94 -3.52
C THR A 186 -19.98 6.07 -3.35
N SER A 187 -19.53 7.12 -2.68
CA SER A 187 -18.15 7.21 -2.24
C SER A 187 -17.96 6.52 -0.88
N PHE A 188 -16.71 6.20 -0.58
CA PHE A 188 -16.31 5.57 0.65
C PHE A 188 -15.83 6.62 1.66
N GLY A 189 -16.35 6.57 2.88
CA GLY A 189 -15.88 7.39 3.99
C GLY A 189 -15.35 6.55 5.14
N ALA A 190 -14.27 7.04 5.76
CA ALA A 190 -13.65 6.43 6.92
C ALA A 190 -13.21 7.50 7.92
N THR A 191 -13.33 7.18 9.22
CA THR A 191 -12.91 8.06 10.31
C THR A 191 -11.40 8.34 10.28
N GLU A 192 -10.58 7.32 10.01
CA GLU A 192 -9.13 7.47 9.90
C GLU A 192 -8.58 6.46 8.88
N ILE A 193 -7.90 6.96 7.84
CA ILE A 193 -7.14 6.15 6.89
C ILE A 193 -5.67 6.18 7.34
N VAL A 194 -5.20 5.05 7.84
CA VAL A 194 -3.82 4.92 8.33
C VAL A 194 -2.89 4.64 7.15
N GLN A 195 -2.16 5.65 6.71
CA GLN A 195 -1.03 5.45 5.79
C GLN A 195 0.14 4.83 6.57
N ASN A 196 0.41 3.54 6.32
CA ASN A 196 1.60 2.90 6.89
C ASN A 196 2.81 3.27 6.04
N THR A 197 3.37 4.45 6.30
CA THR A 197 4.70 4.80 5.80
C THR A 197 5.71 4.11 6.71
N ASN A 198 6.39 3.07 6.22
CA ASN A 198 7.52 2.50 6.95
C ASN A 198 8.61 3.57 7.10
N ALA A 199 9.37 3.54 8.21
CA ALA A 199 10.47 4.47 8.51
C ALA A 199 11.57 4.55 7.43
N ASN A 200 11.53 3.65 6.44
CA ASN A 200 12.52 3.50 5.37
C ASN A 200 11.98 4.01 4.02
N GLY A 201 10.81 4.65 3.97
CA GLY A 201 10.20 5.19 2.74
C GLY A 201 9.67 4.13 1.77
N GLN A 202 9.80 2.84 2.08
CA GLN A 202 9.27 1.76 1.24
C GLN A 202 7.81 1.46 1.59
N GLN A 203 6.93 1.89 0.69
CA GLN A 203 5.48 1.67 0.73
C GLN A 203 5.14 0.26 0.23
N TYR A 204 5.41 -0.77 1.04
CA TYR A 204 4.93 -2.13 0.77
C TYR A 204 3.69 -2.42 1.61
N ASN A 205 2.57 -1.77 1.30
CA ASN A 205 1.27 -2.16 1.83
C ASN A 205 0.21 -1.93 0.74
N SER A 206 -0.25 -3.02 0.10
CA SER A 206 -1.42 -3.00 -0.80
C SER A 206 -2.75 -2.95 -0.04
N THR A 207 -2.70 -2.89 1.30
CA THR A 207 -3.86 -2.94 2.19
C THR A 207 -4.08 -1.56 2.81
N ILE A 208 -5.22 -0.94 2.48
CA ILE A 208 -5.72 0.25 3.16
C ILE A 208 -6.06 -0.18 4.61
N LYS A 209 -5.46 0.47 5.60
CA LYS A 209 -5.82 0.25 7.01
C LYS A 209 -6.78 1.35 7.46
N ILE A 210 -7.94 0.93 7.92
CA ILE A 210 -8.99 1.83 8.39
C ILE A 210 -9.17 1.62 9.88
N ARG A 211 -9.17 2.70 10.64
CA ARG A 211 -9.50 2.68 12.06
C ARG A 211 -10.85 3.36 12.25
N GLY A 212 -11.73 2.70 13.01
CA GLY A 212 -13.08 3.18 13.27
C GLY A 212 -14.11 2.61 12.28
N GLN A 213 -15.20 3.35 12.09
CA GLN A 213 -16.35 2.92 11.31
C GLN A 213 -16.19 3.32 9.83
N VAL A 214 -16.66 2.43 8.97
CA VAL A 214 -16.81 2.65 7.54
C VAL A 214 -18.23 3.10 7.26
N TYR A 215 -18.39 4.13 6.44
CA TYR A 215 -19.70 4.62 5.99
C TYR A 215 -19.71 4.79 4.47
N HIS A 216 -20.85 4.44 3.86
CA HIS A 216 -21.14 4.83 2.48
C HIS A 216 -21.59 6.29 2.50
N LYS A 217 -20.88 7.14 1.76
CA LYS A 217 -21.26 8.55 1.61
C LYS A 217 -22.06 8.68 0.32
N ILE A 218 -23.38 8.76 0.49
CA ILE A 218 -24.33 9.07 -0.57
C ILE A 218 -24.49 10.59 -0.57
N GLY A 219 -24.13 11.23 -1.68
CA GLY A 219 -24.28 12.68 -1.85
C GLY A 219 -25.72 13.10 -2.05
N SER A 220 -25.93 14.40 -2.30
CA SER A 220 -27.19 14.91 -2.84
C SER A 220 -27.52 14.21 -4.17
N LEU A 221 -28.81 14.06 -4.49
CA LEU A 221 -29.27 13.52 -5.79
C LEU A 221 -28.90 14.43 -6.96
N LEU A 222 -28.80 15.73 -6.72
CA LEU A 222 -28.40 16.74 -7.70
C LEU A 222 -27.10 17.42 -7.26
N PRO A 223 -26.23 17.82 -8.19
CA PRO A 223 -25.04 18.58 -7.87
C PRO A 223 -25.40 19.94 -7.27
N MET A 224 -24.50 20.50 -6.47
CA MET A 224 -24.62 21.88 -6.04
C MET A 224 -24.43 22.83 -7.23
N PRO A 225 -24.90 24.09 -7.14
CA PRO A 225 -24.68 25.06 -8.21
C PRO A 225 -23.19 25.20 -8.55
N ASN A 226 -22.86 25.04 -9.83
CA ASN A 226 -21.49 25.06 -10.38
C ASN A 226 -20.57 23.89 -9.97
N GLU A 227 -21.08 22.83 -9.36
CA GLU A 227 -20.30 21.59 -9.13
C GLU A 227 -20.58 20.55 -10.23
N PRO A 228 -19.59 19.72 -10.59
CA PRO A 228 -19.81 18.62 -11.52
C PRO A 228 -20.69 17.53 -10.89
N HIS A 229 -21.30 16.69 -11.73
CA HIS A 229 -22.05 15.54 -11.27
C HIS A 229 -21.10 14.45 -10.80
N GLU A 230 -21.31 13.93 -9.59
CA GLU A 230 -20.50 12.84 -9.02
C GLU A 230 -21.35 11.64 -8.60
N PHE A 231 -20.76 10.44 -8.77
CA PHE A 231 -21.33 9.17 -8.29
C PHE A 231 -22.78 8.93 -8.77
N LEU A 232 -23.73 8.79 -7.84
CA LEU A 232 -25.15 8.60 -8.13
C LEU A 232 -25.74 9.68 -9.04
N GLN A 233 -25.26 10.92 -8.95
CA GLN A 233 -25.77 12.05 -9.76
C GLN A 233 -25.57 11.83 -11.26
N ILE A 234 -24.52 11.06 -11.64
CA ILE A 234 -24.19 10.79 -13.04
C ILE A 234 -25.31 9.98 -13.72
N TYR A 235 -26.02 9.13 -12.98
CA TYR A 235 -27.13 8.33 -13.52
C TYR A 235 -28.35 9.18 -13.89
N PHE A 236 -28.50 10.36 -13.28
CA PHE A 236 -29.58 11.29 -13.54
C PHE A 236 -29.21 12.38 -14.55
N MET A 237 -28.02 12.30 -15.15
CA MET A 237 -27.65 13.17 -16.27
C MET A 237 -28.48 12.77 -17.49
N GLY A 238 -29.58 13.48 -17.69
CA GLY A 238 -30.55 13.29 -18.76
C GLY A 238 -30.99 14.62 -19.37
N GLY A 239 -31.47 14.55 -20.61
CA GLY A 239 -32.04 15.65 -21.37
C GLY A 239 -32.88 15.09 -22.52
N GLU A 240 -33.55 15.94 -23.29
CA GLU A 240 -34.42 15.54 -24.40
C GLU A 240 -33.67 14.73 -25.49
N ASP A 241 -32.36 14.96 -25.64
CA ASP A 241 -31.50 14.21 -26.55
C ASP A 241 -30.71 13.13 -25.81
N SER A 242 -31.06 11.87 -26.08
CA SER A 242 -30.41 10.70 -25.49
C SER A 242 -28.93 10.57 -25.86
N GLY A 243 -28.52 11.09 -27.03
CA GLY A 243 -27.13 11.04 -27.51
C GLY A 243 -26.20 11.95 -26.71
N SER A 244 -26.58 13.23 -26.55
CA SER A 244 -25.82 14.16 -25.71
C SER A 244 -25.83 13.77 -24.22
N ALA A 245 -26.93 13.19 -23.73
CA ALA A 245 -26.99 12.67 -22.36
C ALA A 245 -25.96 11.56 -22.11
N LEU A 246 -25.82 10.60 -23.04
CA LEU A 246 -24.82 9.55 -22.97
C LEU A 246 -23.39 10.11 -22.99
N ALA A 247 -23.10 11.03 -23.91
CA ALA A 247 -21.77 11.65 -24.00
C ALA A 247 -21.37 12.35 -22.69
N ASN A 248 -22.29 13.12 -22.10
CA ASN A 248 -22.05 13.82 -20.84
C ASN A 248 -21.81 12.87 -19.67
N ARG A 249 -22.54 11.73 -19.61
CA ARG A 249 -22.29 10.69 -18.59
C ARG A 249 -20.91 10.07 -18.76
N VAL A 250 -20.53 9.69 -19.99
CA VAL A 250 -19.21 9.13 -20.27
C VAL A 250 -18.11 10.12 -19.88
N ASP A 251 -18.27 11.40 -20.20
CA ASP A 251 -17.36 12.46 -19.78
C ASP A 251 -17.21 12.55 -18.26
N ALA A 252 -18.32 12.57 -17.52
CA ALA A 252 -18.29 12.62 -16.07
C ALA A 252 -17.62 11.38 -15.44
N ARG A 253 -17.98 10.18 -15.94
CA ARG A 253 -17.41 8.89 -15.48
C ARG A 253 -15.90 8.83 -15.73
N CYS A 254 -15.46 9.19 -16.93
CA CYS A 254 -14.06 9.14 -17.34
C CYS A 254 -13.23 10.22 -16.66
N GLY A 255 -13.74 11.45 -16.55
CA GLY A 255 -13.04 12.58 -15.94
C GLY A 255 -12.71 12.34 -14.46
N TYR A 256 -13.65 11.77 -13.69
CA TYR A 256 -13.39 11.43 -12.28
C TYR A 256 -12.32 10.35 -12.11
N ASN A 257 -12.23 9.41 -13.05
CA ASN A 257 -11.33 8.26 -12.97
C ASN A 257 -10.03 8.43 -13.78
N ASN A 258 -9.78 9.62 -14.35
CA ASN A 258 -8.65 9.92 -15.24
C ASN A 258 -8.51 8.92 -16.41
N LEU A 259 -9.64 8.57 -17.03
CA LEU A 259 -9.73 7.63 -18.15
C LEU A 259 -9.95 8.37 -19.48
N ASP A 260 -8.94 9.06 -19.98
CA ASP A 260 -9.07 9.91 -21.18
C ASP A 260 -8.75 9.19 -22.49
N SER A 261 -8.28 7.94 -22.45
CA SER A 261 -7.96 7.20 -23.68
C SER A 261 -9.23 6.89 -24.48
N PHE A 262 -9.12 6.96 -25.81
CA PHE A 262 -10.23 6.63 -26.73
C PHE A 262 -10.87 5.27 -26.44
N PHE A 263 -10.05 4.23 -26.24
CA PHE A 263 -10.51 2.87 -25.92
C PHE A 263 -11.27 2.82 -24.59
N ALA A 264 -10.76 3.46 -23.52
CA ALA A 264 -11.45 3.47 -22.24
C ALA A 264 -12.81 4.16 -22.33
N ARG A 265 -12.90 5.28 -23.05
CA ARG A 265 -14.17 5.99 -23.26
C ARG A 265 -15.17 5.16 -24.06
N ARG A 266 -14.71 4.41 -25.07
CA ARG A 266 -15.53 3.46 -25.83
C ARG A 266 -16.11 2.38 -24.93
N ILE A 267 -15.26 1.72 -24.12
CA ILE A 267 -15.69 0.69 -23.16
C ILE A 267 -16.71 1.26 -22.17
N VAL A 268 -16.45 2.44 -21.59
CA VAL A 268 -17.38 3.08 -20.64
C VAL A 268 -18.72 3.40 -21.31
N SER A 269 -18.71 3.84 -22.58
CA SER A 269 -19.92 4.08 -23.35
C SER A 269 -20.71 2.79 -23.60
N GLU A 270 -20.03 1.71 -24.00
CA GLU A 270 -20.65 0.40 -24.24
C GLU A 270 -21.24 -0.19 -22.95
N LEU A 271 -20.55 -0.05 -21.82
CA LEU A 271 -21.04 -0.48 -20.50
C LEU A 271 -22.20 0.41 -19.99
N ASP A 272 -22.20 1.71 -20.27
CA ASP A 272 -23.33 2.60 -19.91
C ASP A 272 -24.58 2.23 -20.71
N ALA A 273 -24.44 1.95 -22.01
CA ALA A 273 -25.53 1.46 -22.85
C ALA A 273 -26.07 0.11 -22.35
N LEU A 274 -25.18 -0.84 -22.05
CA LEU A 274 -25.52 -2.14 -21.48
C LEU A 274 -26.37 -2.00 -20.21
N LEU A 275 -25.94 -1.13 -19.29
CA LEU A 275 -26.65 -0.90 -18.04
C LEU A 275 -28.04 -0.32 -18.29
N ASN A 276 -28.19 0.65 -19.19
CA ASN A 276 -29.50 1.21 -19.52
C ASN A 276 -30.43 0.19 -20.19
N GLU A 277 -29.90 -0.70 -21.02
CA GLU A 277 -30.67 -1.73 -21.71
C GLU A 277 -31.19 -2.81 -20.75
N HIS A 278 -30.34 -3.31 -19.85
CA HIS A 278 -30.66 -4.47 -19.02
C HIS A 278 -31.08 -4.15 -17.58
N ASN A 279 -30.76 -2.96 -17.06
CA ASN A 279 -31.12 -2.61 -15.68
C ASN A 279 -32.50 -1.94 -15.63
N GLU A 280 -33.50 -2.70 -15.19
CA GLU A 280 -34.88 -2.21 -15.03
C GLU A 280 -34.98 -1.01 -14.08
N LEU A 281 -34.07 -0.88 -13.11
CA LEU A 281 -34.07 0.24 -12.16
C LEU A 281 -33.64 1.57 -12.79
N LEU A 282 -33.01 1.54 -13.96
CA LEU A 282 -32.64 2.75 -14.71
C LEU A 282 -33.74 3.17 -15.70
N LYS A 283 -34.68 2.28 -16.00
CA LYS A 283 -35.87 2.57 -16.81
C LYS A 283 -36.91 3.21 -15.91
N ILE A 284 -36.79 4.52 -15.68
CA ILE A 284 -37.82 5.28 -14.98
C ILE A 284 -39.11 5.09 -15.78
N SER A 285 -40.11 4.44 -15.18
CA SER A 285 -41.42 4.24 -15.78
C SER A 285 -42.08 5.63 -15.89
N ASP A 286 -42.39 6.04 -17.11
CA ASP A 286 -43.25 7.21 -17.37
C ASP A 286 -44.66 7.02 -16.77
#